data_AF-A0A965A5M6-F1
#
_entry.id   AF-A0A965A5M6-F1
#
_cell.length_a   1.000
_cell.length_b   1.000
_cell.length_c   1.000
_cell.angle_alpha   90.00
_cell.angle_beta   90.00
_cell.angle_gamma   90.00
#
_symmetry.space_group_name_H-M   'P 1'
#
loop_
_entity.id
_entity.type
_entity.pdbx_description
1 polymer ?
#
loop_
_entity_poly.entity_id
_entity_poly.type
_entity_poly.pdbx_seq_one_letter_code
_entity_poly.pdbx_strand_id
1 'polypeptide(L)'
;MSLETTLRSEIQKAIKVLFETDTDQFQVQPTNAEFEGSHTLVCFPLTKVSKKNPEETAKAVGEYLVANSQLVAAYNVVKGFLNLSLKDSVWVEVFTSLFTQTNLGQLPKNGQEIMIEYSSPNTNKPLHLGHLRNNFLGWSVAEIYKASG
;
A
#
# COMPACT_ATOMS: atom_id res chain seq x y z
N MET A 1 -11.82 -5.18 -0.88
CA MET A 1 -10.49 -5.44 -1.49
C MET A 1 -9.69 -4.14 -1.39
N SER A 2 -8.40 -4.19 -1.09
CA SER A 2 -7.59 -2.97 -1.01
C SER A 2 -7.38 -2.40 -2.42
N LEU A 3 -7.24 -1.08 -2.51
CA LEU A 3 -6.95 -0.36 -3.76
C LEU A 3 -5.75 -0.96 -4.50
N GLU A 4 -4.71 -1.35 -3.75
CA GLU A 4 -3.52 -1.99 -4.28
C GLU A 4 -3.82 -3.33 -4.98
N THR A 5 -4.69 -4.17 -4.39
CA THR A 5 -5.09 -5.44 -5.02
C THR A 5 -5.81 -5.19 -6.35
N THR A 6 -6.70 -4.19 -6.40
CA THR A 6 -7.42 -3.84 -7.64
C THR A 6 -6.47 -3.33 -8.71
N LEU A 7 -5.55 -2.42 -8.34
CA LEU A 7 -4.54 -1.90 -9.26
C LEU A 7 -3.63 -3.01 -9.81
N ARG A 8 -3.17 -3.93 -8.94
CA ARG A 8 -2.41 -5.11 -9.36
C ARG A 8 -3.18 -5.96 -10.36
N SER A 9 -4.47 -6.20 -10.12
CA SER A 9 -5.32 -6.96 -11.06
C SER A 9 -5.44 -6.28 -12.42
N GLU A 10 -5.58 -4.95 -12.47
CA GLU A 10 -5.61 -4.21 -13.73
C GLU A 10 -4.28 -4.24 -14.48
N ILE A 11 -3.15 -4.15 -13.77
CA ILE A 11 -1.81 -4.30 -14.35
C ILE A 11 -1.62 -5.71 -14.93
N GLN A 12 -2.03 -6.74 -14.20
CA GLN A 12 -1.97 -8.12 -14.67
C GLN A 12 -2.82 -8.32 -15.94
N LYS A 13 -4.03 -7.74 -15.99
CA LYS A 13 -4.86 -7.73 -17.20
C LYS A 13 -4.17 -7.03 -18.36
N ALA A 14 -3.55 -5.87 -18.12
CA ALA A 14 -2.80 -5.14 -19.14
C ALA A 14 -1.65 -5.99 -19.72
N ILE A 15 -0.86 -6.62 -18.85
CA ILE A 15 0.24 -7.50 -19.24
C ILE A 15 -0.28 -8.70 -20.06
N LYS A 16 -1.38 -9.32 -19.64
CA LYS A 16 -2.00 -10.45 -20.33
C LYS A 16 -2.48 -10.08 -21.73
N VAL A 17 -3.11 -8.91 -21.89
CA VAL A 17 -3.62 -8.46 -23.20
C VAL A 17 -2.48 -8.02 -24.12
N LEU A 18 -1.47 -7.32 -23.59
CA LEU A 18 -0.39 -6.76 -24.40
C LEU A 18 0.69 -7.78 -24.78
N PHE A 19 0.95 -8.75 -23.91
CA PHE A 19 2.10 -9.66 -24.02
C PHE A 19 1.70 -11.14 -23.98
N GLU A 20 0.41 -11.46 -24.02
CA GLU A 20 -0.14 -12.83 -24.08
C GLU A 20 0.38 -13.75 -22.96
N THR A 21 0.74 -13.16 -21.82
CA THR A 21 1.38 -13.86 -20.70
C THR A 21 0.66 -13.53 -19.41
N ASP A 22 0.39 -14.56 -18.60
CA ASP A 22 -0.09 -14.38 -17.24
C ASP A 22 1.11 -14.35 -16.28
N THR A 23 1.31 -13.25 -15.56
CA THR A 23 2.39 -13.13 -14.58
C THR A 23 2.01 -12.19 -13.44
N ASP A 24 2.26 -12.67 -12.23
CA ASP A 24 2.20 -11.89 -10.99
C ASP A 24 3.58 -11.42 -10.52
N GLN A 25 4.62 -11.71 -11.30
CA GLN A 25 6.01 -11.36 -11.00
C GLN A 25 6.33 -9.93 -11.39
N PHE A 26 5.65 -8.98 -10.74
CA PHE A 26 5.94 -7.56 -10.85
C PHE A 26 5.80 -6.86 -9.50
N GLN A 27 6.48 -5.72 -9.39
CA GLN A 27 6.50 -4.89 -8.20
C GLN A 27 5.82 -3.56 -8.48
N VAL A 28 4.90 -3.19 -7.59
CA VAL A 28 4.34 -1.84 -7.51
C VAL A 28 4.83 -1.24 -6.21
N GLN A 29 5.30 0.00 -6.26
CA GLN A 29 5.82 0.74 -5.10
C GLN A 29 5.29 2.17 -5.10
N PRO A 30 5.35 2.91 -3.99
CA PRO A 30 5.05 4.34 -4.00
C PRO A 30 5.94 5.08 -4.99
N THR A 31 5.36 6.05 -5.69
CA THR A 31 6.12 6.92 -6.59
C THR A 31 7.10 7.80 -5.80
N ASN A 32 8.30 7.99 -6.34
CA ASN A 32 9.28 8.92 -5.76
C ASN A 32 8.69 10.34 -5.78
N ALA A 33 8.83 11.09 -4.69
CA ALA A 33 8.27 12.43 -4.52
C ALA A 33 8.73 13.44 -5.57
N GLU A 34 9.84 13.18 -6.27
CA GLU A 34 10.32 13.99 -7.40
C GLU A 34 9.51 13.82 -8.70
N PHE A 35 8.67 12.78 -8.80
CA PHE A 35 7.87 12.48 -9.97
C PHE A 35 6.38 12.51 -9.66
N GLU A 36 5.58 12.84 -10.67
CA GLU A 36 4.13 12.82 -10.55
C GLU A 36 3.61 11.38 -10.53
N GLY A 37 2.64 11.11 -9.66
CA GLY A 37 2.02 9.81 -9.51
C GLY A 37 1.94 9.37 -8.05
N SER A 38 1.24 8.27 -7.83
CA SER A 38 1.08 7.65 -6.51
C SER A 38 1.69 6.25 -6.45
N HIS A 39 1.65 5.53 -7.58
CA HIS A 39 2.11 4.15 -7.68
C HIS A 39 3.03 4.00 -8.89
N THR A 40 4.12 3.26 -8.72
CA THR A 40 5.12 3.02 -9.76
C THR A 40 5.25 1.53 -10.03
N LEU A 41 5.02 1.12 -11.27
CA LEU A 41 5.32 -0.22 -11.75
C LEU A 41 6.78 -0.30 -12.23
N VAL A 42 7.53 -1.22 -11.64
CA VAL A 42 8.91 -1.51 -12.03
C VAL A 42 8.91 -2.44 -13.25
N CYS A 43 9.24 -1.91 -14.44
CA CYS A 43 9.06 -2.65 -15.70
C CYS A 43 10.25 -3.54 -16.10
N PHE A 44 11.39 -3.46 -15.42
CA PHE A 44 12.58 -4.25 -15.75
C PHE A 44 12.33 -5.77 -15.80
N PRO A 45 11.62 -6.39 -14.83
CA PRO A 45 11.30 -7.82 -14.90
C PRO A 45 10.40 -8.18 -16.09
N LEU A 46 9.60 -7.22 -16.57
CA LEU A 46 8.63 -7.41 -17.64
C LEU A 46 9.25 -7.36 -19.04
N THR A 47 10.53 -6.98 -19.18
CA THR A 47 11.23 -6.96 -20.48
C THR A 47 11.32 -8.35 -21.11
N LYS A 48 11.50 -9.40 -20.28
CA LYS A 48 11.56 -10.79 -20.76
C LYS A 48 10.27 -11.24 -21.41
N VAL A 49 9.12 -10.83 -20.87
CA VAL A 49 7.80 -11.21 -21.40
C VAL A 49 7.39 -10.29 -22.55
N SER A 50 7.63 -8.98 -22.42
CA SER A 50 7.24 -8.00 -23.44
C SER A 50 8.13 -8.01 -24.68
N LYS A 51 9.35 -8.58 -24.59
CA LYS A 51 10.39 -8.55 -25.62
C LYS A 51 10.74 -7.12 -26.09
N LYS A 52 10.49 -6.15 -25.21
CA LYS A 52 10.74 -4.71 -25.41
C LYS A 52 11.70 -4.20 -24.34
N ASN A 53 12.29 -3.04 -24.58
CA ASN A 53 13.08 -2.36 -23.55
C ASN A 53 12.15 -1.83 -22.44
N PRO A 54 12.66 -1.55 -21.22
CA PRO A 54 11.83 -1.14 -20.09
C PRO A 54 10.93 0.09 -20.35
N GLU A 55 11.39 1.07 -21.13
CA GLU A 55 10.63 2.28 -21.41
C GLU A 55 9.46 2.02 -22.37
N GLU A 56 9.67 1.21 -23.39
CA GLU A 56 8.62 0.78 -24.31
C GLU A 56 7.58 -0.11 -23.62
N THR A 57 8.02 -1.00 -22.73
CA THR A 57 7.13 -1.81 -21.89
C THR A 57 6.29 -0.91 -20.99
N ALA A 58 6.93 0.04 -20.30
CA ALA A 58 6.26 0.99 -19.42
C ALA A 58 5.23 1.83 -20.17
N LYS A 59 5.61 2.37 -21.34
CA LYS A 59 4.71 3.17 -22.18
C LYS A 59 3.50 2.34 -22.63
N ALA A 60 3.71 1.14 -23.15
CA ALA A 60 2.61 0.27 -23.62
C ALA A 60 1.61 -0.06 -22.50
N VAL A 61 2.12 -0.40 -21.30
CA VAL A 61 1.27 -0.69 -20.14
C VAL A 61 0.56 0.58 -19.67
N GLY A 62 1.24 1.73 -19.61
CA GLY A 62 0.65 3.01 -19.22
C GLY A 62 -0.48 3.46 -20.14
N GLU A 63 -0.28 3.39 -21.46
CA GLU A 63 -1.30 3.71 -22.47
C GLU A 63 -2.53 2.83 -22.34
N TYR A 64 -2.30 1.51 -22.18
CA TYR A 64 -3.40 0.57 -21.98
C TYR A 64 -4.18 0.89 -20.71
N LEU A 65 -3.50 1.17 -19.60
CA LEU A 65 -4.14 1.47 -18.32
C LEU A 65 -4.95 2.76 -18.42
N VAL A 66 -4.43 3.84 -18.98
CA VAL A 66 -5.21 5.09 -19.15
C VAL A 66 -6.47 4.87 -20.01
N ALA A 67 -6.38 4.03 -21.05
CA ALA A 67 -7.51 3.77 -21.94
C ALA A 67 -8.57 2.82 -21.36
N ASN A 68 -8.19 1.89 -20.47
CA ASN A 68 -9.05 0.77 -20.06
C ASN A 68 -9.32 0.69 -18.55
N SER A 69 -8.54 1.39 -17.71
CA SER A 69 -8.69 1.40 -16.26
C SER A 69 -9.69 2.45 -15.80
N GLN A 70 -10.51 2.09 -14.82
CA GLN A 70 -11.30 3.08 -14.10
C GLN A 70 -10.48 3.82 -13.04
N LEU A 71 -9.34 3.27 -12.62
CA LEU A 71 -8.48 3.81 -11.58
C LEU A 71 -7.46 4.84 -12.09
N VAL A 72 -6.84 4.60 -13.24
CA VAL A 72 -5.69 5.39 -13.73
C VAL A 72 -6.16 6.61 -14.51
N ALA A 73 -5.69 7.79 -14.13
CA ALA A 73 -5.96 9.06 -14.81
C ALA A 73 -4.89 9.40 -15.85
N ALA A 74 -3.62 9.24 -15.46
CA ALA A 74 -2.47 9.60 -16.28
C ALA A 74 -1.27 8.74 -15.89
N TYR A 75 -0.22 8.78 -16.71
CA TYR A 75 1.05 8.14 -16.42
C TYR A 75 2.23 8.96 -16.93
N ASN A 76 3.41 8.71 -16.38
CA ASN A 76 4.69 9.13 -16.95
C ASN A 76 5.70 7.99 -16.82
N VAL A 77 6.72 8.02 -17.69
CA VAL A 77 7.76 6.99 -17.75
C VAL A 77 9.12 7.63 -17.47
N VAL A 78 9.84 7.09 -16.49
CA VAL A 78 11.20 7.53 -16.16
C VAL A 78 12.10 6.30 -16.15
N LYS A 79 12.95 6.13 -17.17
CA LYS A 79 13.97 5.05 -17.23
C LYS A 79 13.41 3.65 -16.94
N GLY A 80 12.22 3.31 -17.44
CA GLY A 80 11.57 2.02 -17.18
C GLY A 80 10.76 1.91 -15.89
N PHE A 81 10.62 3.00 -15.15
CA PHE A 81 9.62 3.14 -14.08
C PHE A 81 8.36 3.77 -14.65
N LEU A 82 7.24 3.05 -14.60
CA LEU A 82 5.93 3.56 -15.00
C LEU A 82 5.24 4.16 -13.77
N ASN A 83 5.22 5.49 -13.68
CA ASN A 83 4.55 6.22 -12.60
C ASN A 83 3.09 6.47 -12.99
N LEU A 84 2.16 6.13 -12.10
CA LEU A 84 0.72 6.16 -12.32
C LEU A 84 0.05 7.18 -11.40
N SER A 85 -0.68 8.11 -12.00
CA SER A 85 -1.60 9.00 -11.30
C SER A 85 -2.99 8.39 -11.31
N LEU A 86 -3.58 8.18 -10.13
CA LEU A 86 -4.96 7.68 -10.02
C LEU A 86 -5.96 8.83 -10.15
N LYS A 87 -7.20 8.52 -10.54
CA LYS A 87 -8.29 9.51 -10.62
C LYS A 87 -8.69 9.97 -9.22
N ASP A 88 -9.00 11.26 -9.07
CA ASP A 88 -9.45 11.84 -7.79
C ASP A 88 -10.67 11.12 -7.21
N SER A 89 -11.58 10.64 -8.07
CA SER A 89 -12.75 9.87 -7.66
C SER A 89 -12.39 8.61 -6.86
N VAL A 90 -11.27 7.96 -7.18
CA VAL A 90 -10.77 6.79 -6.45
C VAL A 90 -10.46 7.15 -5.01
N TRP A 91 -9.80 8.29 -4.79
CA TRP A 91 -9.46 8.76 -3.44
C TRP A 91 -10.71 9.17 -2.64
N VAL A 92 -11.67 9.82 -3.30
CA VAL A 92 -12.96 10.17 -2.69
C VAL A 92 -13.73 8.91 -2.28
N GLU A 93 -13.76 7.87 -3.11
CA GLU A 93 -14.40 6.59 -2.79
C GLU A 93 -13.71 5.88 -1.63
N VAL A 94 -12.37 5.84 -1.64
CA VAL A 94 -11.59 5.29 -0.51
C VAL A 94 -11.91 6.03 0.77
N PHE A 95 -11.88 7.37 0.75
CA PHE A 95 -12.16 8.17 1.95
C PHE A 95 -13.59 7.98 2.44
N THR A 96 -14.57 7.95 1.52
CA THR A 96 -15.98 7.72 1.86
C THR A 96 -16.16 6.34 2.49
N SER A 97 -15.54 5.31 1.92
CA SER A 97 -15.53 3.95 2.48
C SER A 97 -14.96 3.95 3.90
N LEU A 98 -13.82 4.60 4.13
CA LEU A 98 -13.21 4.67 5.47
C LEU A 98 -14.07 5.46 6.46
N PHE A 99 -14.66 6.57 6.03
CA PHE A 99 -15.50 7.42 6.87
C PHE A 99 -16.79 6.72 7.34
N THR A 100 -17.34 5.84 6.50
CA THR A 100 -18.55 5.06 6.84
C THR A 100 -18.26 3.85 7.74
N GLN A 101 -17.00 3.49 7.97
CA GLN A 101 -16.63 2.39 8.86
C GLN A 101 -16.66 2.85 10.32
N THR A 102 -17.51 2.20 11.13
CA THR A 102 -17.64 2.51 12.57
C THR A 102 -16.42 2.09 13.39
N ASN A 103 -15.65 1.11 12.90
CA ASN A 103 -14.52 0.50 13.62
C ASN A 103 -13.22 0.69 12.83
N LEU A 104 -13.06 1.83 12.15
CA LEU A 104 -11.83 2.12 11.42
C LEU A 104 -10.62 1.99 12.35
N GLY A 105 -9.59 1.26 11.89
CA GLY A 105 -8.38 1.01 12.69
C GLY A 105 -8.52 -0.11 13.72
N GLN A 106 -9.64 -0.84 13.76
CA GLN A 106 -9.82 -2.02 14.60
C GLN A 106 -10.03 -3.28 13.75
N LEU A 107 -9.20 -4.29 13.96
CA LEU A 107 -9.33 -5.60 13.36
C LEU A 107 -10.21 -6.52 14.23
N PRO A 108 -10.91 -7.48 13.63
CA PRO A 108 -11.65 -8.48 14.38
C PRO A 108 -10.70 -9.35 15.21
N LYS A 109 -11.21 -9.87 16.33
CA LYS A 109 -10.43 -10.73 17.22
C LYS A 109 -9.83 -11.93 16.48
N ASN A 110 -8.53 -12.16 16.62
CA ASN A 110 -7.83 -13.28 15.96
C ASN A 110 -7.68 -14.53 16.85
N GLY A 111 -8.09 -14.45 18.12
CA GLY A 111 -8.04 -15.55 19.09
C GLY A 111 -6.67 -15.77 19.72
N GLN A 112 -5.70 -14.87 19.48
CA GLN A 112 -4.39 -14.90 20.11
C GLN A 112 -4.42 -14.09 21.42
N GLU A 113 -3.69 -14.58 22.43
CA GLU A 113 -3.52 -13.88 23.70
C GLU A 113 -2.08 -13.38 23.82
N ILE A 114 -1.93 -12.11 24.21
CA ILE A 114 -0.63 -11.47 24.36
C ILE A 114 -0.55 -10.85 25.76
N MET A 115 0.43 -11.27 26.55
CA MET A 115 0.75 -10.67 27.84
C MET A 115 1.70 -9.49 27.62
N ILE A 116 1.31 -8.31 28.11
CA ILE A 116 2.13 -7.09 28.04
C ILE A 116 2.37 -6.60 29.46
N GLU A 117 3.58 -6.80 29.97
CA GLU A 117 4.00 -6.27 31.26
C GLU A 117 4.67 -4.90 31.07
N TYR A 118 4.22 -3.90 31.81
CA TYR A 118 4.82 -2.57 31.80
C TYR A 118 4.54 -1.82 33.11
N SER A 119 5.19 -0.66 33.26
CA SER A 119 5.28 0.14 34.48
C SER A 119 6.15 -0.48 35.57
N SER A 120 5.74 -1.63 36.13
CA SER A 120 6.37 -2.38 37.23
C SER A 120 7.26 -1.55 38.18
N PRO A 121 6.77 -0.44 38.78
CA PRO A 121 7.59 0.42 39.63
C PRO A 121 7.82 -0.23 40.99
N ASN A 122 8.94 0.09 41.62
CA ASN A 122 9.18 -0.35 43.00
C ASN A 122 8.26 0.41 43.97
N THR A 123 7.52 -0.33 44.81
CA THR A 123 6.57 0.23 45.78
C THR A 123 7.22 1.06 46.90
N ASN A 124 8.54 0.95 47.06
CA ASN A 124 9.28 1.65 48.12
C ASN A 124 9.72 3.07 47.73
N LYS A 125 9.37 3.55 46.52
CA LYS A 125 9.71 4.90 46.05
C LYS A 125 8.55 5.52 45.25
N PRO A 126 8.35 6.86 45.32
CA PRO A 126 7.33 7.52 44.54
C PRO A 126 7.65 7.47 43.04
N LEU A 127 6.60 7.49 42.21
CA LEU A 127 6.73 7.62 40.77
C LEU A 127 7.33 8.97 40.39
N HIS A 128 8.26 8.92 39.45
CA HIS A 128 8.86 10.10 38.80
C HIS A 128 8.73 10.04 37.28
N LEU A 129 9.06 11.16 36.61
CA LEU A 129 8.95 11.33 35.15
C LEU A 129 9.58 10.19 34.32
N GLY A 130 10.73 9.65 34.76
CA GLY A 130 11.36 8.50 34.10
C GLY A 130 10.47 7.24 33.97
N HIS A 131 9.50 7.02 34.86
CA HIS A 131 8.55 5.90 34.74
C HIS A 131 7.48 6.14 33.69
N LEU A 132 7.13 7.41 33.41
CA LEU A 132 6.07 7.73 32.47
C LEU A 132 6.38 7.22 31.06
N ARG A 133 7.66 7.21 30.66
CA ARG A 133 8.07 6.59 29.39
C ARG A 133 7.65 5.13 29.30
N ASN A 134 7.95 4.32 30.33
CA ASN A 134 7.58 2.91 30.35
C ASN A 134 6.05 2.77 30.33
N ASN A 135 5.36 3.55 31.18
CA ASN A 135 3.90 3.54 31.27
C ASN A 135 3.24 3.81 29.92
N PHE A 136 3.65 4.88 29.24
CA PHE A 136 3.06 5.28 27.97
C PHE A 136 3.41 4.33 26.83
N LEU A 137 4.63 3.80 26.78
CA LEU A 137 5.01 2.82 25.77
C LEU A 137 4.22 1.53 25.94
N GLY A 138 4.17 0.98 27.16
CA GLY A 138 3.45 -0.25 27.43
C GLY A 138 1.95 -0.11 27.20
N TRP A 139 1.33 0.99 27.65
CA TRP A 139 -0.07 1.29 27.36
C TRP A 139 -0.33 1.40 25.86
N SER A 140 0.51 2.14 25.12
CA SER A 140 0.33 2.34 23.68
C SER A 140 0.43 1.01 22.93
N VAL A 141 1.39 0.16 23.28
CA VAL A 141 1.55 -1.17 22.69
C VAL A 141 0.32 -2.04 23.00
N ALA A 142 -0.19 -2.00 24.23
CA ALA A 142 -1.40 -2.74 24.60
C ALA A 142 -2.64 -2.30 23.81
N GLU A 143 -2.86 -0.99 23.63
CA GLU A 143 -3.98 -0.49 22.84
C GLU A 143 -3.82 -0.78 21.34
N ILE A 144 -2.60 -0.75 20.79
CA ILE A 144 -2.34 -1.14 19.40
C ILE A 144 -2.64 -2.62 19.18
N TYR A 145 -2.19 -3.51 20.07
CA TYR A 145 -2.48 -4.95 19.96
C TYR A 145 -3.97 -5.24 20.11
N LYS A 146 -4.64 -4.58 21.07
CA LYS A 146 -6.08 -4.67 21.24
C LYS A 146 -6.86 -4.24 19.99
N ALA A 147 -6.39 -3.20 19.31
CA ALA A 147 -6.97 -2.77 18.04
C ALA A 147 -6.58 -3.69 16.86
N SER A 148 -5.51 -4.49 16.98
CA SER A 148 -5.04 -5.40 15.92
C SER A 148 -5.67 -6.79 15.94
N GLY A 149 -6.65 -7.03 16.82
CA GLY A 149 -7.41 -8.28 16.92
C GLY A 149 -6.80 -9.30 17.89
#